data_AF-A0A914PV61-F1
#
_entry.id   AF-A0A914PV61-F1
#
_cell.length_a   1.000
_cell.length_b   1.000
_cell.length_c   1.000
_cell.angle_alpha   90.00
_cell.angle_beta   90.00
_cell.angle_gamma   90.00
#
_symmetry.space_group_name_H-M   'P 1'
#
loop_
_entity.id
_entity.type
_entity.pdbx_description
1 polymer ?
#
loop_
_entity_poly.entity_id
_entity_poly.type
_entity_poly.pdbx_seq_one_letter_code
_entity_poly.pdbx_strand_id
1 'polypeptide(L)'
;MWKLFLILSYMVVGNGFAVPIKHVEDSCTYPNGTDVKIHTYNCDGSWPIMVKDSQVYDSNGNVMYPIDPRKAMILDLISVNNGIVYTDNKVNVTIYSFGKNWLTGNCEWLKLETGTLLANIDGCEFAHNCPLQTGDLDLKLPLDLSPFAGIVNTLASNKPYQLEVRMFDFNEGSKHEEIACVVAQIRFSEGN
;
A
#
# COMPACT_ATOMS: atom_id res chain seq x y z
N MET A 1 -63.46 -5.42 55.18
CA MET A 1 -63.38 -5.50 53.70
C MET A 1 -62.39 -4.47 53.20
N TRP A 2 -61.14 -4.87 52.96
CA TRP A 2 -60.21 -4.17 52.06
C TRP A 2 -59.13 -5.19 51.68
N LYS A 3 -58.98 -5.45 50.37
CA LYS A 3 -58.09 -6.48 49.82
C LYS A 3 -56.63 -5.98 49.84
N LEU A 4 -55.72 -6.74 50.43
CA LEU A 4 -54.28 -6.59 50.16
C LEU A 4 -53.93 -7.49 48.96
N PHE A 5 -53.55 -6.86 47.85
CA PHE A 5 -52.95 -7.55 46.69
C PHE A 5 -51.47 -7.80 47.00
N LEU A 6 -51.08 -9.07 47.11
CA LEU A 6 -49.69 -9.50 47.09
C LEU A 6 -49.24 -9.56 45.62
N ILE A 7 -48.36 -8.65 45.22
CA ILE A 7 -47.65 -8.72 43.94
C ILE A 7 -46.36 -9.50 44.19
N LEU A 8 -46.29 -10.74 43.69
CA LEU A 8 -45.04 -11.49 43.59
C LEU A 8 -44.19 -10.90 42.47
N SER A 9 -43.09 -10.24 42.80
CA SER A 9 -42.01 -9.93 41.87
C SER A 9 -41.03 -11.11 41.81
N TYR A 10 -41.03 -11.86 40.71
CA TYR A 10 -39.97 -12.81 40.40
C TYR A 10 -38.72 -12.03 39.98
N MET A 11 -37.70 -11.97 40.85
CA MET A 11 -36.35 -11.62 40.42
C MET A 11 -35.71 -12.83 39.74
N VAL A 12 -35.67 -12.83 38.41
CA VAL A 12 -34.82 -13.75 37.64
C VAL A 12 -33.40 -13.20 37.73
N VAL A 13 -32.58 -13.78 38.61
CA VAL A 13 -31.12 -13.56 38.60
C VAL A 13 -30.56 -14.33 37.41
N GLY A 14 -30.55 -13.68 36.25
CA GLY A 14 -29.82 -14.18 35.09
C GLY A 14 -28.34 -14.06 35.36
N ASN A 15 -27.67 -15.17 35.68
CA ASN A 15 -26.22 -15.25 35.61
C ASN A 15 -25.82 -15.15 34.14
N GLY A 16 -25.60 -13.92 33.67
CA GLY A 16 -24.97 -13.66 32.39
C GLY A 16 -23.54 -14.17 32.48
N PHE A 17 -23.29 -15.35 31.91
CA PHE A 17 -21.94 -15.76 31.61
C PHE A 17 -21.39 -14.79 30.56
N ALA A 18 -20.63 -13.80 31.02
CA ALA A 18 -19.77 -13.01 30.14
C ALA A 18 -18.73 -13.96 29.58
N VAL A 19 -18.98 -14.49 28.38
CA VAL A 19 -17.96 -15.19 27.61
C VAL A 19 -16.89 -14.14 27.32
N PRO A 20 -15.63 -14.34 27.74
CA PRO A 20 -14.56 -13.42 27.36
C PRO A 20 -14.54 -13.40 25.83
N ILE A 21 -14.75 -12.23 25.25
CA ILE A 21 -14.50 -12.00 23.84
C ILE A 21 -13.00 -12.26 23.67
N LYS A 22 -12.64 -13.45 23.21
CA LYS A 22 -11.30 -13.67 22.67
C LYS A 22 -11.20 -12.67 21.52
N HIS A 23 -10.37 -11.65 21.70
CA HIS A 23 -9.83 -10.91 20.56
C HIS A 23 -9.25 -11.97 19.64
N VAL A 24 -9.96 -12.24 18.54
CA VAL A 24 -9.39 -13.00 17.43
C VAL A 24 -8.24 -12.14 16.97
N GLU A 25 -7.00 -12.56 17.26
CA GLU A 25 -5.85 -12.05 16.52
C GLU A 25 -6.21 -12.18 15.04
N ASP A 26 -6.18 -11.05 14.32
CA ASP A 26 -6.44 -10.99 12.88
C ASP A 26 -5.52 -12.01 12.18
N SER A 27 -6.05 -13.19 11.88
CA SER A 27 -5.26 -14.41 11.66
C SER A 27 -4.71 -14.53 10.23
N CYS A 28 -4.26 -13.43 9.65
CA CYS A 28 -3.68 -13.40 8.32
C CYS A 28 -2.15 -13.30 8.41
N THR A 29 -1.46 -14.39 8.06
CA THR A 29 0.00 -14.38 7.93
C THR A 29 0.42 -13.45 6.79
N TYR A 30 1.54 -12.75 6.98
CA TYR A 30 2.10 -11.87 5.95
C TYR A 30 2.31 -12.63 4.63
N PRO A 31 1.73 -12.15 3.52
CA PRO A 31 1.91 -12.79 2.22
C PRO A 31 3.36 -12.58 1.74
N ASN A 32 3.91 -13.59 1.06
CA ASN A 32 5.19 -13.52 0.34
C ASN A 32 6.40 -13.04 1.17
N GLY A 33 6.39 -13.15 2.50
CA GLY A 33 7.49 -12.65 3.35
C GLY A 33 7.53 -11.12 3.46
N THR A 34 6.38 -10.47 3.33
CA THR A 34 6.21 -9.01 3.49
C THR A 34 6.31 -8.57 4.96
N ASP A 35 6.69 -9.44 5.88
CA ASP A 35 7.01 -9.09 7.26
C ASP A 35 8.44 -8.57 7.42
N VAL A 36 9.35 -8.97 6.52
CA VAL A 36 10.80 -8.75 6.64
C VAL A 36 11.43 -7.85 5.57
N LYS A 37 10.85 -7.75 4.37
CA LYS A 37 11.38 -6.89 3.29
C LYS A 37 10.33 -6.51 2.24
N ILE A 38 10.70 -5.58 1.36
CA ILE A 38 9.94 -5.26 0.16
C ILE A 38 10.03 -6.42 -0.85
N HIS A 39 8.94 -6.67 -1.57
CA HIS A 39 8.91 -7.55 -2.73
C HIS A 39 8.27 -6.82 -3.90
N THR A 40 8.83 -6.98 -5.10
CA THR A 40 8.36 -6.27 -6.29
C THR A 40 8.16 -7.24 -7.44
N TYR A 41 7.06 -7.07 -8.17
CA TYR A 41 6.66 -7.91 -9.28
C TYR A 41 6.17 -7.04 -10.43
N ASN A 42 6.59 -7.32 -11.66
CA ASN A 42 6.00 -6.69 -12.83
C ASN A 42 4.64 -7.35 -13.11
N CYS A 43 3.60 -6.57 -13.40
CA CYS A 43 2.26 -7.11 -13.65
C CYS A 43 2.20 -7.93 -14.93
N ASP A 44 2.97 -7.52 -15.94
CA ASP A 44 3.14 -8.22 -17.22
C ASP A 44 4.61 -8.11 -17.64
N GLY A 45 5.11 -9.13 -18.35
CA GLY A 45 6.46 -9.18 -18.89
C GLY A 45 6.64 -8.44 -20.23
N SER A 46 5.57 -7.97 -20.86
CA SER A 46 5.61 -7.29 -22.16
C SER A 46 5.74 -5.76 -22.07
N TRP A 47 5.73 -5.18 -20.87
CA TRP A 47 5.81 -3.72 -20.72
C TRP A 47 7.21 -3.19 -21.09
N PRO A 48 7.30 -2.00 -21.71
CA PRO A 48 8.57 -1.39 -22.07
C PRO A 48 9.54 -1.23 -20.89
N ILE A 49 9.05 -0.78 -19.73
CA ILE A 49 9.84 -0.60 -18.52
C ILE A 49 9.56 -1.74 -17.55
N MET A 50 10.62 -2.39 -17.08
CA MET A 50 10.57 -3.52 -16.17
C MET A 50 11.47 -3.29 -14.96
N VAL A 51 10.95 -3.53 -13.76
CA VAL A 51 11.72 -3.47 -12.51
C VAL A 51 12.33 -4.84 -12.20
N LYS A 52 13.63 -4.86 -11.93
CA LYS A 52 14.42 -6.06 -11.60
C LYS A 52 14.62 -6.21 -10.09
N ASP A 53 14.82 -5.09 -9.39
CA ASP A 53 15.02 -5.07 -7.93
C ASP A 53 14.56 -3.75 -7.32
N SER A 54 14.25 -3.77 -6.03
CA SER A 54 13.83 -2.58 -5.28
C SER A 54 14.34 -2.61 -3.83
N GLN A 55 14.77 -1.45 -3.35
CA GLN A 55 15.17 -1.26 -1.95
C GLN A 55 14.80 0.15 -1.50
N VAL A 56 14.37 0.30 -0.26
CA VAL A 56 14.09 1.61 0.34
C VAL A 56 15.17 1.96 1.36
N TYR A 57 15.65 3.20 1.30
CA TYR A 57 16.62 3.77 2.22
C TYR A 57 16.06 5.01 2.92
N ASP A 58 16.51 5.24 4.14
CA ASP A 58 16.29 6.50 4.85
C ASP A 58 17.21 7.62 4.33
N SER A 59 17.03 8.84 4.83
CA SER A 59 17.86 9.99 4.47
C SER A 59 19.35 9.86 4.85
N ASN A 60 19.70 8.88 5.69
CA ASN A 60 21.07 8.61 6.12
C ASN A 60 21.72 7.48 5.31
N GLY A 61 20.99 6.91 4.34
CA GLY A 61 21.46 5.79 3.51
C GLY A 61 21.34 4.41 4.18
N ASN A 62 20.62 4.29 5.29
CA ASN A 62 20.34 2.99 5.91
C ASN A 62 19.12 2.34 5.25
N VAL A 63 19.13 1.02 5.13
CA VAL A 63 17.96 0.26 4.71
C VAL A 63 16.79 0.55 5.66
N MET A 64 15.67 1.02 5.11
CA MET A 64 14.46 1.33 5.86
C MET A 64 13.42 0.24 5.68
N TYR A 65 13.27 -0.60 6.70
CA TYR A 65 12.18 -1.56 6.78
C TYR A 65 11.81 -1.88 8.25
N PRO A 66 10.52 -1.87 8.63
CA PRO A 66 9.35 -1.45 7.84
C PRO A 66 9.45 0.02 7.41
N ILE A 67 8.75 0.38 6.34
CA ILE A 67 8.82 1.73 5.73
C ILE A 67 8.04 2.70 6.60
N ASP A 68 8.61 3.84 6.98
CA ASP A 68 7.87 4.91 7.63
C ASP A 68 7.37 5.91 6.57
N PRO A 69 6.07 5.88 6.16
CA PRO A 69 5.57 6.70 5.06
C PRO A 69 5.51 8.20 5.41
N ARG A 70 5.82 8.58 6.66
CA ARG A 70 5.85 9.97 7.12
C ARG A 70 7.23 10.61 6.95
N LYS A 71 8.25 9.82 6.61
CA LYS A 71 9.62 10.30 6.43
C LYS A 71 9.97 10.33 4.94
N ALA A 72 10.76 11.32 4.55
CA ALA A 72 11.40 11.30 3.24
C ALA A 72 12.29 10.06 3.11
N MET A 73 12.27 9.45 1.93
CA MET A 73 12.97 8.20 1.66
C MET A 73 13.53 8.18 0.24
N ILE A 74 14.51 7.29 0.00
CA ILE A 74 15.00 6.99 -1.35
C ILE A 74 14.51 5.60 -1.73
N LEU A 75 13.75 5.51 -2.81
CA LEU A 75 13.45 4.25 -3.48
C LEU A 75 14.52 3.99 -4.54
N ASP A 76 15.36 3.00 -4.29
CA ASP A 76 16.42 2.52 -5.18
C ASP A 76 15.83 1.41 -6.06
N LEU A 77 15.79 1.62 -7.37
CA LEU A 77 15.25 0.69 -8.35
C LEU A 77 16.31 0.31 -9.37
N ILE A 78 16.54 -0.99 -9.50
CA ILE A 78 17.22 -1.54 -10.66
C ILE A 78 16.15 -1.90 -11.67
N SER A 79 16.20 -1.29 -12.85
CA SER A 79 15.20 -1.46 -13.89
C SER A 79 15.83 -1.50 -15.27
N VAL A 80 15.01 -1.77 -16.28
CA VAL A 80 15.39 -1.71 -17.69
C VAL A 80 14.27 -1.06 -18.48
N ASN A 81 14.65 -0.19 -19.41
CA ASN A 81 13.75 0.41 -20.38
C ASN A 81 14.07 -0.15 -21.77
N ASN A 82 13.21 -1.03 -22.27
CA ASN A 82 13.28 -1.61 -23.60
C ASN A 82 12.46 -0.83 -24.65
N GLY A 83 11.84 0.27 -24.25
CA GLY A 83 11.04 1.15 -25.09
C GLY A 83 11.87 2.28 -25.70
N ILE A 84 11.27 3.47 -25.69
CA ILE A 84 11.91 4.72 -26.12
C ILE A 84 12.43 5.51 -24.92
N VAL A 85 13.05 6.65 -25.15
CA VAL A 85 13.34 7.60 -24.07
C VAL A 85 12.04 8.25 -23.61
N TYR A 86 11.73 8.18 -22.32
CA TYR A 86 10.57 8.84 -21.73
C TYR A 86 11.01 10.12 -21.01
N THR A 87 10.55 11.25 -21.52
CA THR A 87 10.81 12.60 -21.01
C THR A 87 9.68 13.12 -20.13
N ASP A 88 8.47 12.55 -20.25
CA ASP A 88 7.31 12.84 -19.40
C ASP A 88 6.54 11.54 -19.13
N ASN A 89 5.99 11.39 -17.92
CA ASN A 89 5.14 10.27 -17.55
C ASN A 89 4.14 10.64 -16.44
N LYS A 90 2.98 9.97 -16.46
CA LYS A 90 2.01 10.03 -15.37
C LYS A 90 1.89 8.69 -14.66
N VAL A 91 1.67 8.74 -13.35
CA VAL A 91 1.60 7.56 -12.48
C VAL A 91 0.26 7.49 -11.79
N ASN A 92 -0.32 6.29 -11.80
CA ASN A 92 -1.49 5.92 -10.99
C ASN A 92 -1.05 4.88 -9.96
N VAL A 93 -1.42 5.07 -8.69
CA VAL A 93 -1.16 4.11 -7.61
C VAL A 93 -2.48 3.63 -7.02
N THR A 94 -2.69 2.32 -7.05
CA THR A 94 -3.76 1.67 -6.30
C THR A 94 -3.19 0.98 -5.08
N ILE A 95 -3.78 1.21 -3.91
CA ILE A 95 -3.33 0.62 -2.65
C ILE A 95 -4.30 -0.46 -2.21
N TYR A 96 -3.74 -1.58 -1.76
CA TYR A 96 -4.47 -2.66 -1.10
C TYR A 96 -3.88 -2.88 0.29
N SER A 97 -4.72 -3.23 1.25
CA SER A 97 -4.29 -3.75 2.55
C SER A 97 -4.58 -5.24 2.62
N PHE A 98 -3.70 -6.03 3.23
CA PHE A 98 -3.96 -7.45 3.43
C PHE A 98 -4.81 -7.66 4.68
N GLY A 99 -5.88 -8.44 4.55
CA GLY A 99 -6.74 -8.71 5.68
C GLY A 99 -7.84 -9.72 5.35
N LYS A 100 -8.65 -10.01 6.36
CA LYS A 100 -9.77 -10.93 6.23
C LYS A 100 -10.91 -10.23 5.49
N ASN A 101 -11.33 -10.78 4.36
CA ASN A 101 -12.55 -10.36 3.71
C ASN A 101 -13.76 -10.72 4.57
N TRP A 102 -14.64 -9.75 4.81
CA TRP A 102 -15.79 -9.93 5.71
C TRP A 102 -16.88 -10.84 5.14
N LEU A 103 -17.01 -10.94 3.82
CA LEU A 103 -17.98 -11.80 3.11
C LEU A 103 -17.50 -13.25 3.05
N THR A 104 -16.23 -13.46 2.71
CA THR A 104 -15.68 -14.80 2.44
C THR A 104 -14.94 -15.39 3.63
N GLY A 105 -14.46 -14.57 4.56
CA GLY A 105 -13.60 -14.96 5.66
C GLY A 105 -12.17 -15.33 5.23
N ASN A 106 -11.81 -15.19 3.96
CA ASN A 106 -10.48 -15.49 3.44
C ASN A 106 -9.54 -14.29 3.63
N CYS A 107 -8.24 -14.57 3.80
CA CYS A 107 -7.22 -13.53 3.76
C CYS A 107 -6.89 -13.17 2.32
N GLU A 108 -7.04 -11.90 1.96
CA GLU A 108 -6.80 -11.41 0.61
C GLU A 108 -6.41 -9.93 0.60
N TRP A 109 -6.02 -9.44 -0.57
CA TRP A 109 -5.74 -8.03 -0.81
C TRP A 109 -7.05 -7.25 -0.96
N LEU A 110 -7.34 -6.39 0.01
CA LEU A 110 -8.52 -5.54 0.04
C LEU A 110 -8.15 -4.15 -0.46
N LYS A 111 -8.74 -3.72 -1.57
CA LYS A 111 -8.51 -2.40 -2.17
C LYS A 111 -8.90 -1.30 -1.17
N LEU A 112 -8.03 -0.32 -1.00
CA LEU A 112 -8.31 0.91 -0.28
C LEU A 112 -8.87 1.95 -1.26
N GLU A 113 -9.98 2.58 -0.86
CA GLU A 113 -10.60 3.62 -1.66
C GLU A 113 -9.87 4.95 -1.45
N THR A 114 -8.85 5.19 -2.28
CA THR A 114 -8.03 6.40 -2.25
C THR A 114 -8.61 7.54 -3.11
N GLY A 115 -9.78 7.33 -3.71
CA GLY A 115 -10.38 8.27 -4.65
C GLY A 115 -9.42 8.61 -5.82
N THR A 116 -9.33 9.89 -6.17
CA THR A 116 -8.42 10.40 -7.22
C THR A 116 -7.08 10.88 -6.67
N LEU A 117 -6.80 10.73 -5.37
CA LEU A 117 -5.62 11.33 -4.74
C LEU A 117 -4.31 10.78 -5.31
N LEU A 118 -4.31 9.51 -5.69
CA LEU A 118 -3.14 8.80 -6.20
C LEU A 118 -3.24 8.52 -7.71
N ALA A 119 -3.95 9.39 -8.44
CA ALA A 119 -4.11 9.31 -9.88
C ALA A 119 -3.45 10.51 -10.57
N ASN A 120 -2.91 10.29 -11.77
CA ASN A 120 -2.27 11.28 -12.62
C ASN A 120 -1.12 12.05 -11.92
N ILE A 121 -0.38 11.37 -11.04
CA ILE A 121 0.82 11.95 -10.41
C ILE A 121 1.85 12.20 -11.52
N ASP A 122 2.47 13.38 -11.53
CA ASP A 122 3.59 13.66 -12.43
C ASP A 122 4.82 12.88 -11.97
N GLY A 123 5.14 11.78 -12.64
CA GLY A 123 6.23 10.91 -12.18
C GLY A 123 7.61 11.55 -12.38
N CYS A 124 7.78 12.34 -13.44
CA CYS A 124 9.03 13.04 -13.71
C CYS A 124 9.31 14.15 -12.70
N GLU A 125 8.28 14.94 -12.38
CA GLU A 125 8.38 16.01 -11.38
C GLU A 125 8.52 15.42 -9.97
N PHE A 126 7.67 14.45 -9.61
CA PHE A 126 7.64 13.89 -8.27
C PHE A 126 8.89 13.09 -7.90
N ALA A 127 9.42 12.30 -8.83
CA ALA A 127 10.55 11.40 -8.57
C ALA A 127 11.88 11.91 -9.16
N HIS A 128 11.88 13.07 -9.83
CA HIS A 128 13.07 13.71 -10.42
C HIS A 128 13.94 12.75 -11.28
N ASN A 129 13.31 11.85 -12.03
CA ASN A 129 13.97 10.72 -12.69
C ASN A 129 13.96 10.76 -14.22
N CYS A 130 13.39 11.81 -14.80
CA CYS A 130 13.36 11.98 -16.24
C CYS A 130 14.56 12.79 -16.75
N PRO A 131 15.05 12.51 -17.96
CA PRO A 131 14.54 11.48 -18.89
C PRO A 131 14.93 10.05 -18.51
N LEU A 132 13.99 9.11 -18.63
CA LEU A 132 14.22 7.67 -18.50
C LEU A 132 14.86 7.16 -19.80
N GLN A 133 16.18 7.00 -19.79
CA GLN A 133 16.95 6.52 -20.93
C GLN A 133 16.61 5.07 -21.29
N THR A 134 16.89 4.67 -22.53
CA THR A 134 16.79 3.26 -22.95
C THR A 134 17.95 2.45 -22.38
N GLY A 135 17.72 1.16 -22.11
CA GLY A 135 18.70 0.25 -21.55
C GLY A 135 18.54 0.07 -20.04
N ASP A 136 19.61 -0.36 -19.37
CA ASP A 136 19.62 -0.54 -17.92
C ASP A 136 19.52 0.82 -17.21
N LEU A 137 18.70 0.85 -16.15
CA LEU A 137 18.41 2.01 -15.34
C LEU A 137 18.68 1.70 -13.87
N ASP A 138 19.52 2.52 -13.24
CA ASP A 138 19.75 2.56 -11.79
C ASP A 138 19.15 3.88 -11.28
N LEU A 139 17.98 3.78 -10.65
CA LEU A 139 17.16 4.94 -10.29
C LEU A 139 17.09 5.10 -8.78
N LYS A 140 17.59 6.23 -8.28
CA LYS A 140 17.46 6.64 -6.88
C LYS A 140 16.40 7.71 -6.78
N LEU A 141 15.16 7.28 -6.52
CA LEU A 141 13.99 8.14 -6.52
C LEU A 141 13.78 8.75 -5.13
N PRO A 142 13.99 10.06 -4.95
CA PRO A 142 13.56 10.73 -3.73
C PRO A 142 12.04 10.74 -3.67
N LEU A 143 11.48 10.19 -2.59
CA LEU A 143 10.03 10.16 -2.36
C LEU A 143 9.72 10.94 -1.08
N ASP A 144 8.89 11.97 -1.23
CA ASP A 144 8.24 12.65 -0.11
C ASP A 144 6.72 12.47 -0.24
N LEU A 145 6.14 11.71 0.68
CA LEU A 145 4.71 11.42 0.70
C LEU A 145 3.90 12.46 1.49
N SER A 146 4.53 13.55 1.96
CA SER A 146 3.86 14.63 2.69
C SER A 146 2.64 15.22 1.95
N PRO A 147 2.60 15.34 0.60
CA PRO A 147 1.40 15.79 -0.10
C PRO A 147 0.21 14.84 0.03
N PHE A 148 0.46 13.58 0.39
CA PHE A 148 -0.54 12.53 0.55
C PHE A 148 -0.84 12.19 2.02
N ALA A 149 -0.54 13.11 2.94
CA ALA A 149 -0.66 12.91 4.40
C ALA A 149 -2.01 12.33 4.86
N GLY A 150 -3.11 12.67 4.16
CA GLY A 150 -4.44 12.14 4.45
C GLY A 150 -4.54 10.62 4.36
N ILE A 151 -3.80 9.99 3.45
CA ILE A 151 -3.72 8.52 3.33
C ILE A 151 -2.58 7.96 4.17
N VAL A 152 -1.45 8.66 4.28
CA VAL A 152 -0.27 8.22 5.08
C VAL A 152 -0.66 7.81 6.50
N ASN A 153 -1.55 8.57 7.15
CA ASN A 153 -2.03 8.22 8.50
C ASN A 153 -2.87 6.93 8.53
N THR A 154 -3.62 6.64 7.47
CA THR A 154 -4.33 5.36 7.30
C THR A 154 -3.38 4.20 7.02
N LEU A 155 -2.25 4.48 6.37
CA LEU A 155 -1.24 3.48 6.03
C LEU A 155 -0.34 3.07 7.20
N ALA A 156 -0.18 3.93 8.21
CA ALA A 156 0.65 3.70 9.39
C ALA A 156 0.03 2.71 10.39
N SER A 157 -0.32 1.50 9.93
CA SER A 157 -1.06 0.49 10.72
C SER A 157 -0.33 -0.83 10.93
N ASN A 158 0.97 -0.92 10.61
CA ASN A 158 1.78 -2.15 10.73
C ASN A 158 1.15 -3.37 10.05
N LYS A 159 0.37 -3.12 8.99
CA LYS A 159 -0.23 -4.14 8.12
C LYS A 159 0.62 -4.33 6.86
N PRO A 160 0.49 -5.49 6.17
CA PRO A 160 0.99 -5.64 4.82
C PRO A 160 0.13 -4.81 3.85
N TYR A 161 0.80 -4.11 2.95
CA TYR A 161 0.19 -3.34 1.86
C TYR A 161 0.73 -3.81 0.52
N GLN A 162 -0.11 -3.69 -0.50
CA GLN A 162 0.28 -3.86 -1.89
C GLN A 162 0.02 -2.55 -2.62
N LEU A 163 1.05 -2.01 -3.26
CA LEU A 163 0.98 -0.84 -4.13
C LEU A 163 1.04 -1.34 -5.57
N GLU A 164 -0.04 -1.18 -6.33
CA GLU A 164 -0.03 -1.36 -7.78
C GLU A 164 0.24 0.00 -8.42
N VAL A 165 1.42 0.15 -9.01
CA VAL A 165 1.92 1.37 -9.63
C VAL A 165 1.88 1.17 -11.14
N ARG A 166 1.10 2.00 -11.83
CA ARG A 166 0.99 2.02 -13.29
C ARG A 166 1.53 3.33 -13.82
N MET A 167 2.43 3.25 -14.80
CA MET A 167 3.07 4.40 -15.43
C MET A 167 2.62 4.51 -16.88
N PHE A 168 2.34 5.73 -17.33
CA PHE A 168 1.83 6.05 -18.66
C PHE A 168 2.76 7.04 -19.36
N ASP A 169 3.01 6.84 -20.65
CA ASP A 169 3.81 7.75 -21.47
C ASP A 169 3.11 9.11 -21.63
N PHE A 170 3.80 10.20 -21.33
CA PHE A 170 3.29 11.55 -21.58
C PHE A 170 4.21 12.38 -22.47
N ASN A 171 5.17 11.75 -23.14
CA ASN A 171 5.96 12.39 -24.19
C ASN A 171 5.06 13.14 -25.18
N GLU A 172 5.58 14.25 -25.71
CA GLU A 172 4.87 15.03 -26.72
C GLU A 172 4.48 14.14 -27.92
N GLY A 173 3.18 14.09 -28.23
CA GLY A 173 2.64 13.28 -29.32
C GLY A 173 2.37 11.81 -28.99
N SER A 174 2.61 11.36 -27.75
CA SER A 174 2.20 10.03 -27.27
C SER A 174 0.69 9.87 -27.21
N LYS A 175 0.22 8.61 -27.04
CA LYS A 175 -1.21 8.30 -26.88
C LYS A 175 -1.58 8.02 -25.43
N HIS A 176 -0.68 8.30 -24.49
CA HIS A 176 -0.86 8.00 -23.07
C HIS A 176 -1.01 6.50 -22.79
N GLU A 177 -0.28 5.68 -23.56
CA GLU A 177 -0.19 4.25 -23.32
C GLU A 177 0.49 3.91 -21.99
N GLU A 178 0.08 2.79 -21.40
CA GLU A 178 0.76 2.22 -20.23
C GLU A 178 2.13 1.68 -20.65
N ILE A 179 3.17 2.06 -19.92
CA ILE A 179 4.57 1.72 -20.21
C ILE A 179 5.25 0.90 -19.11
N ALA A 180 4.65 0.86 -17.93
CA ALA A 180 5.09 0.04 -16.81
C ALA A 180 3.91 -0.30 -15.90
N CYS A 181 3.90 -1.51 -15.36
CA CYS A 181 3.04 -1.88 -14.24
C CYS A 181 3.82 -2.71 -13.24
N VAL A 182 3.87 -2.23 -12.00
CA VAL A 182 4.66 -2.81 -10.93
C VAL A 182 3.82 -2.94 -9.68
N VAL A 183 3.85 -4.12 -9.08
CA VAL A 183 3.25 -4.41 -7.78
C VAL A 183 4.37 -4.46 -6.74
N ALA A 184 4.31 -3.59 -5.74
CA ALA A 184 5.18 -3.61 -4.59
C ALA A 184 4.41 -4.05 -3.35
N GLN A 185 4.86 -5.12 -2.69
CA GLN A 185 4.34 -5.60 -1.41
C GLN A 185 5.29 -5.18 -0.30
N ILE A 186 4.74 -4.43 0.67
CA ILE A 186 5.50 -3.74 1.71
C ILE A 186 4.78 -3.78 3.05
N ARG A 187 5.51 -3.49 4.13
CA ARG A 187 4.96 -3.21 5.45
C ARG A 187 5.32 -1.79 5.85
N PHE A 188 4.33 -1.01 6.24
CA PHE A 188 4.56 0.31 6.82
C PHE A 188 4.74 0.20 8.34
N SER A 189 5.58 1.05 8.92
CA SER A 189 5.76 1.12 10.38
C SER A 189 4.52 1.72 11.04
N GLU A 190 4.22 1.28 12.26
CA GLU A 190 3.23 1.94 13.12
C GLU A 190 3.63 3.39 13.41
N GLY A 191 2.60 4.24 13.55
CA GLY A 191 2.82 5.62 13.95
C GLY A 191 3.10 5.74 15.44
N ASN A 192 4.31 6.18 15.82
CA ASN A 192 4.53 6.80 17.14
C ASN A 192 3.84 8.17 17.20
#